data_AF-U4QV94-F1
#
_entry.id   AF-U4QV94-F1
#
_cell.length_a   1.000
_cell.length_b   1.000
_cell.length_c   1.000
_cell.angle_alpha   90.00
_cell.angle_beta   90.00
_cell.angle_gamma   90.00
#
_symmetry.space_group_name_H-M   'P 1'
#
loop_
_entity.id
_entity.type
_entity.pdbx_description
1 polymer ?
#
loop_
_entity_poly.entity_id
_entity_poly.type
_entity_poly.pdbx_seq_one_letter_code
_entity_poly.pdbx_strand_id
1 'polypeptide(L)'
;MDGARLESLRKFRLWQQKKAEEGLEQSRQELDSARKGLSDVQTGREQGLDALEKEPDSLAWKELCYAYLACQEQRMTDALQQLSASEEVFRDHQRQWMDARNEVEKMDVLIEKDRKIQSGRASYREERRMDDLHSRNAGHHGQGKHT
;
A
#
# COMPACT_ATOMS: atom_id res chain seq x y z
N MET A 1 -0.05 9.46 -26.85
CA MET A 1 -0.40 8.13 -26.29
C MET A 1 -1.85 7.86 -26.62
N ASP A 2 -2.24 6.59 -26.76
CA ASP A 2 -3.64 6.20 -26.93
C ASP A 2 -4.27 6.03 -25.54
N GLY A 3 -5.47 6.59 -25.32
CA GLY A 3 -6.19 6.51 -24.05
C GLY A 3 -6.42 5.07 -23.59
N ALA A 4 -6.64 4.13 -24.52
CA ALA A 4 -6.77 2.70 -24.21
C ALA A 4 -5.51 2.10 -23.57
N ARG A 5 -4.32 2.59 -23.95
CA ARG A 5 -3.05 2.16 -23.37
C ARG A 5 -2.88 2.67 -21.94
N LEU A 6 -3.31 3.91 -21.66
CA LEU A 6 -3.26 4.47 -20.31
C LEU A 6 -4.20 3.72 -19.36
N GLU A 7 -5.42 3.41 -19.80
CA GLU A 7 -6.37 2.61 -19.03
C GLU A 7 -5.86 1.18 -18.75
N SER A 8 -5.21 0.56 -19.73
CA SER A 8 -4.60 -0.76 -19.55
C SER A 8 -3.46 -0.73 -18.53
N LEU A 9 -2.61 0.30 -18.60
CA LEU A 9 -1.53 0.49 -17.63
C LEU A 9 -2.08 0.77 -16.23
N ARG A 10 -3.16 1.55 -16.11
CA ARG A 10 -3.85 1.81 -14.84
C ARG A 10 -4.36 0.52 -14.21
N LYS A 11 -5.02 -0.35 -14.98
CA LYS A 11 -5.49 -1.66 -14.49
C LYS A 11 -4.33 -2.51 -13.95
N PHE A 12 -3.19 -2.51 -14.65
CA PHE A 12 -2.00 -3.21 -14.19
C PHE A 12 -1.46 -2.61 -12.88
N ARG A 13 -1.39 -1.27 -12.76
CA ARG A 13 -0.97 -0.61 -11.50
C ARG A 13 -1.90 -0.90 -10.33
N LEU A 14 -3.22 -0.90 -10.55
CA LEU A 14 -4.20 -1.29 -9.53
C LEU A 14 -4.01 -2.73 -9.07
N TRP A 15 -3.72 -3.65 -9.99
CA TRP A 15 -3.39 -5.02 -9.64
C TRP A 15 -2.10 -5.10 -8.79
N GLN A 16 -1.06 -4.34 -9.14
CA GLN A 16 0.17 -4.25 -8.33
C GLN A 16 -0.09 -3.68 -6.94
N GLN A 17 -0.90 -2.61 -6.83
CA GLN A 17 -1.31 -2.04 -5.54
C GLN A 17 -2.01 -3.09 -4.68
N LYS A 18 -2.98 -3.81 -5.26
CA LYS A 18 -3.69 -4.88 -4.53
C LYS A 18 -2.74 -5.97 -4.03
N LYS A 19 -1.75 -6.35 -4.85
CA LYS A 19 -0.73 -7.32 -4.42
C LYS A 19 0.13 -6.80 -3.28
N ALA A 20 0.49 -5.52 -3.30
CA ALA A 20 1.20 -4.89 -2.20
C ALA A 20 0.34 -4.76 -0.93
N GLU A 21 -0.96 -4.52 -1.06
CA GLU A 21 -1.91 -4.56 0.07
C GLU A 21 -1.99 -5.94 0.71
N GLU A 22 -2.08 -7.00 -0.10
CA GLU A 22 -2.07 -8.38 0.39
C GLU A 22 -0.77 -8.70 1.17
N GLY A 23 0.40 -8.29 0.66
CA GLY A 23 1.68 -8.48 1.36
C GLY A 23 1.81 -7.63 2.63
N LEU A 24 1.29 -6.41 2.62
CA LEU A 24 1.24 -5.55 3.80
C LEU A 24 0.38 -6.15 4.91
N GLU A 25 -0.79 -6.69 4.54
CA GLU A 25 -1.68 -7.35 5.51
C GLU A 25 -1.05 -8.63 6.08
N GLN A 26 -0.37 -9.43 5.25
CA GLN A 26 0.35 -10.62 5.73
C GLN A 26 1.47 -10.25 6.72
N SER A 27 2.33 -9.30 6.35
CA SER A 27 3.42 -8.84 7.25
C SER A 27 2.89 -8.20 8.54
N ARG A 28 1.71 -7.57 8.49
CA ARG A 28 1.03 -7.07 9.70
C ARG A 28 0.63 -8.20 10.64
N GLN A 29 0.04 -9.27 10.12
CA GLN A 29 -0.35 -10.44 10.91
C GLN A 29 0.85 -11.14 11.54
N GLU A 30 1.96 -11.23 10.81
CA GLU A 30 3.23 -11.74 11.33
C GLU A 30 3.77 -10.85 12.46
N LEU A 31 3.76 -9.53 12.27
CA LEU A 31 4.17 -8.57 13.29
C LEU A 31 3.32 -8.66 14.55
N ASP A 32 1.99 -8.75 14.41
CA ASP A 32 1.07 -8.92 15.54
C ASP A 32 1.31 -10.24 16.27
N SER A 33 1.63 -11.31 15.53
CA SER A 33 2.00 -12.61 16.10
C SER A 33 3.31 -12.56 16.87
N ALA A 34 4.33 -11.85 16.35
CA ALA A 34 5.60 -11.66 17.03
C ALA A 34 5.45 -10.83 18.32
N ARG A 35 4.61 -9.78 18.29
CA ARG A 35 4.27 -8.98 19.48
C ARG A 35 3.59 -9.81 20.55
N LYS A 36 2.64 -10.66 20.14
CA LYS A 36 1.99 -11.59 21.06
C LYS A 36 3.01 -12.57 21.67
N GLY A 37 3.88 -13.14 20.85
CA GLY A 37 4.95 -14.03 21.33
C GLY A 37 5.84 -13.38 22.39
N LEU A 38 6.22 -12.12 22.20
CA LEU A 38 6.98 -11.36 23.19
C LEU A 38 6.19 -11.15 24.49
N SER A 39 4.91 -10.77 24.39
CA SER A 39 4.02 -10.59 25.55
C SER A 39 3.84 -11.89 26.35
N ASP A 40 3.71 -13.03 25.68
CA ASP A 40 3.56 -14.34 26.32
C ASP A 40 4.82 -14.71 27.10
N VAL A 41 6.01 -14.40 26.57
CA VAL A 41 7.28 -14.63 27.27
C VAL A 41 7.46 -13.69 28.46
N GLN A 42 7.07 -12.42 28.34
CA GLN A 42 7.09 -11.48 29.46
C GLN A 42 6.20 -11.95 30.61
N THR A 43 5.00 -12.43 30.29
CA THR A 43 4.07 -13.01 31.27
C THR A 43 4.67 -14.24 31.95
N GLY A 44 5.30 -15.13 31.18
CA GLY A 44 6.00 -16.30 31.73
C GLY A 44 7.12 -15.91 32.69
N ARG A 45 7.90 -14.88 32.33
CA ARG A 45 8.98 -14.35 33.18
C ARG A 45 8.42 -13.80 34.50
N GLU A 46 7.35 -13.02 34.47
CA GLU A 46 6.67 -12.51 35.68
C GLU A 46 6.21 -13.66 36.58
N GLN A 47 5.58 -14.69 36.01
CA GLN A 47 5.18 -15.90 36.76
C GLN A 47 6.36 -16.62 37.41
N GLY A 48 7.52 -16.66 36.74
CA GLY A 48 8.75 -17.23 37.30
C GLY A 48 9.31 -16.42 38.47
N LEU A 49 9.15 -15.09 38.43
CA LEU A 49 9.53 -14.21 39.54
C LEU A 49 8.56 -14.39 40.72
N ASP A 50 7.25 -14.39 40.47
CA ASP A 50 6.23 -14.64 41.50
C ASP A 50 6.43 -16.02 42.16
N ALA A 51 6.90 -17.01 41.40
CA ALA A 51 7.19 -18.34 41.92
C ALA A 51 8.34 -18.33 42.94
N LEU A 52 9.38 -17.52 42.73
CA LEU A 52 10.49 -17.40 43.69
C LEU A 52 10.03 -16.92 45.08
N GLU A 53 8.98 -16.11 45.13
CA GLU A 53 8.45 -15.56 46.38
C GLU A 53 7.65 -16.58 47.20
N LYS A 54 7.19 -17.68 46.59
CA LYS A 54 6.32 -18.66 47.25
C LYS A 54 7.05 -19.56 48.25
N GLU A 55 8.29 -19.95 47.94
CA GLU A 55 9.10 -20.81 48.82
C GLU A 55 10.53 -20.24 48.96
N PRO A 56 10.71 -19.17 49.75
CA PRO A 56 11.98 -18.45 49.84
C PRO A 56 13.08 -19.23 50.56
N ASP A 57 12.77 -20.34 51.25
CA ASP A 57 13.77 -21.12 52.00
C ASP A 57 14.18 -22.41 51.28
N SER A 58 13.47 -22.81 50.23
CA SER A 58 13.74 -24.04 49.49
C SER A 58 14.80 -23.79 48.40
N LEU A 59 16.01 -24.31 48.63
CA LEU A 59 17.10 -24.21 47.65
C LEU A 59 16.74 -24.90 46.33
N ALA A 60 16.19 -26.11 46.39
CA ALA A 60 15.78 -26.87 45.21
C ALA A 60 14.69 -26.13 44.40
N TRP A 61 13.76 -25.46 45.08
CA TRP A 61 12.75 -24.63 44.42
C TRP A 61 13.36 -23.42 43.71
N LYS A 62 14.30 -22.72 44.37
CA LYS A 62 15.01 -21.60 43.77
C LYS A 62 15.80 -22.02 42.54
N GLU A 63 16.52 -23.13 42.60
CA GLU A 63 17.26 -23.66 41.45
C GLU A 63 16.33 -23.93 40.26
N LEU A 64 15.17 -24.55 40.49
CA LEU A 64 14.16 -24.77 39.45
C LEU A 64 13.66 -23.45 38.87
N CYS A 65 13.32 -22.48 39.72
CA CYS A 65 12.81 -21.17 39.29
C CYS A 65 13.87 -20.38 38.50
N TYR A 66 15.13 -20.42 38.91
CA TYR A 66 16.22 -19.79 38.15
C TYR A 66 16.45 -20.46 36.80
N ALA A 67 16.39 -21.79 36.71
CA ALA A 67 16.47 -22.50 35.44
C ALA A 67 15.31 -22.13 34.50
N TYR A 68 14.09 -22.02 35.05
CA TYR A 68 12.93 -21.55 34.30
C TYR A 68 13.10 -20.11 33.80
N LEU A 69 13.52 -19.18 34.67
CA LEU A 69 13.76 -17.78 34.30
C LEU A 69 14.85 -17.65 33.23
N ALA A 70 15.95 -18.41 33.33
CA ALA A 70 16.98 -18.44 32.31
C ALA A 70 16.42 -18.90 30.95
N CYS A 71 15.52 -19.88 30.94
CA CYS A 71 14.82 -20.29 29.71
C CYS A 71 13.92 -19.17 29.17
N GLN A 72 13.20 -18.43 30.02
CA GLN A 72 12.39 -17.28 29.58
C GLN A 72 13.25 -16.13 29.02
N GLU A 73 14.41 -15.84 29.60
CA GLU A 73 15.34 -14.82 29.10
C GLU A 73 15.85 -15.16 27.69
N GLN A 74 16.18 -16.44 27.44
CA GLN A 74 16.54 -16.89 26.09
C GLN A 74 15.38 -16.71 25.11
N ARG A 75 14.18 -17.17 25.50
CA ARG A 75 12.97 -17.00 24.67
C ARG A 75 12.64 -15.53 24.41
N MET A 76 12.94 -14.65 25.36
CA MET A 76 12.70 -13.21 25.22
C MET A 76 13.66 -12.61 24.21
N THR A 77 14.92 -13.04 24.25
CA THR A 77 15.93 -12.66 23.24
C THR A 77 15.49 -13.09 21.84
N ASP A 78 15.05 -14.34 21.69
CA ASP A 78 14.57 -14.87 20.41
C ASP A 78 13.31 -14.14 19.92
N ALA A 79 12.36 -13.86 20.82
CA ALA A 79 11.13 -13.13 20.51
C ALA A 79 11.41 -11.68 20.10
N LEU A 80 12.37 -11.00 20.73
CA LEU A 80 12.80 -9.66 20.35
C LEU A 80 13.46 -9.65 18.96
N GLN A 81 14.28 -10.65 18.64
CA GLN A 81 14.87 -10.79 17.31
C GLN A 81 13.79 -11.01 16.24
N GLN A 82 12.83 -11.90 16.50
CA GLN A 82 11.69 -12.12 15.61
C GLN A 82 10.86 -10.85 15.42
N LEU A 83 10.56 -10.13 16.50
CA LEU A 83 9.82 -8.87 16.43
C LEU A 83 10.56 -7.85 15.57
N SER A 84 11.87 -7.68 15.78
CA SER A 84 12.67 -6.75 14.98
C SER A 84 12.68 -7.13 13.49
N ALA A 85 12.80 -8.42 13.17
CA ALA A 85 12.77 -8.88 11.79
C ALA A 85 11.38 -8.65 11.15
N SER A 86 10.29 -8.96 11.86
CA SER A 86 8.93 -8.70 11.38
C SER A 86 8.65 -7.21 11.21
N GLU A 87 9.19 -6.33 12.07
CA GLU A 87 9.06 -4.88 11.91
C GLU A 87 9.77 -4.36 10.66
N GLU A 88 10.97 -4.87 10.36
CA GLU A 88 11.71 -4.51 9.14
C GLU A 88 10.90 -4.91 7.89
N VAL A 89 10.44 -6.16 7.85
CA VAL A 89 9.62 -6.68 6.74
C VAL A 89 8.33 -5.88 6.59
N PHE A 90 7.64 -5.55 7.69
CA PHE A 90 6.42 -4.73 7.65
C PHE A 90 6.69 -3.33 7.09
N ARG A 91 7.77 -2.65 7.53
CA ARG A 91 8.13 -1.32 7.02
C ARG A 91 8.42 -1.34 5.52
N ASP A 92 9.08 -2.40 5.04
CA ASP A 92 9.36 -2.55 3.62
C ASP A 92 8.09 -2.79 2.80
N HIS A 93 7.19 -3.66 3.26
CA HIS A 93 5.88 -3.85 2.61
C HIS A 93 5.04 -2.57 2.65
N GLN A 94 5.09 -1.81 3.74
CA GLN A 94 4.39 -0.54 3.86
C GLN A 94 4.90 0.47 2.83
N ARG A 95 6.22 0.53 2.63
CA ARG A 95 6.84 1.37 1.61
C ARG A 95 6.40 0.96 0.20
N GLN A 96 6.48 -0.33 -0.12
CA GLN A 96 6.07 -0.86 -1.43
C GLN A 96 4.60 -0.58 -1.72
N TRP A 97 3.73 -0.70 -0.71
CA TRP A 97 2.32 -0.35 -0.83
C TRP A 97 2.13 1.14 -1.12
N MET A 98 2.81 2.03 -0.39
CA MET A 98 2.74 3.48 -0.65
C MET A 98 3.24 3.82 -2.06
N ASP A 99 4.33 3.22 -2.51
CA ASP A 99 4.85 3.43 -3.86
C ASP A 99 3.86 2.96 -4.93
N ALA A 100 3.26 1.78 -4.76
CA ALA A 100 2.25 1.27 -5.68
C ALA A 100 1.00 2.15 -5.73
N ARG A 101 0.54 2.64 -4.56
CA ARG A 101 -0.57 3.59 -4.46
C ARG A 101 -0.25 4.90 -5.17
N ASN A 102 0.93 5.47 -4.95
CA ASN A 102 1.37 6.71 -5.61
C ASN A 102 1.42 6.55 -7.13
N GLU A 103 1.83 5.38 -7.63
CA GLU A 103 1.81 5.09 -9.08
C GLU A 103 0.40 5.05 -9.65
N VAL A 104 -0.59 4.52 -8.93
CA VAL A 104 -2.00 4.57 -9.33
C VAL A 104 -2.50 6.01 -9.37
N GLU A 105 -2.21 6.81 -8.34
CA GLU A 105 -2.60 8.23 -8.30
C GLU A 105 -1.99 9.02 -9.47
N LYS A 106 -0.71 8.76 -9.82
CA LYS A 106 -0.08 9.34 -11.02
C LYS A 106 -0.80 8.94 -12.31
N MET A 107 -1.21 7.67 -12.42
CA MET A 107 -1.95 7.18 -13.59
C MET A 107 -3.30 7.88 -13.74
N ASP A 108 -4.02 8.11 -12.64
CA ASP A 108 -5.30 8.82 -12.64
C ASP A 108 -5.15 10.25 -13.17
N VAL A 109 -4.10 10.95 -12.73
CA VAL A 109 -3.77 12.30 -13.22
C VAL A 109 -3.45 12.29 -14.73
N LEU A 110 -2.70 11.29 -15.21
CA LEU A 110 -2.36 11.18 -16.62
C LEU A 110 -3.59 10.91 -17.50
N ILE A 111 -4.49 10.05 -17.05
CA ILE A 111 -5.75 9.74 -17.75
C ILE A 111 -6.63 10.98 -17.82
N GLU A 112 -6.77 11.72 -16.73
CA GLU A 112 -7.57 12.95 -16.72
C GLU A 112 -6.98 14.02 -17.64
N LYS A 113 -5.65 14.15 -17.69
CA LYS A 113 -4.97 15.05 -18.65
C LYS A 113 -5.22 14.63 -20.09
N ASP A 114 -5.12 13.33 -20.40
CA ASP A 114 -5.38 12.83 -21.76
C ASP A 114 -6.83 13.10 -22.17
N ARG A 115 -7.79 12.85 -21.27
CA ARG A 115 -9.22 13.15 -21.49
C ARG A 115 -9.46 14.64 -21.82
N LYS A 116 -8.84 15.56 -21.07
CA LYS A 116 -8.93 17.01 -21.33
C LYS A 116 -8.36 17.38 -22.69
N ILE A 117 -7.21 16.82 -23.06
CA ILE A 117 -6.58 17.06 -24.37
C ILE A 117 -7.47 16.53 -25.50
N GLN A 118 -8.02 15.33 -25.36
CA GLN A 118 -8.91 14.73 -26.36
C GLN A 118 -10.18 15.56 -26.55
N SER A 119 -10.80 16.01 -25.45
CA SER A 119 -11.98 16.89 -25.48
C SER A 119 -11.66 18.23 -26.18
N GLY A 120 -10.56 18.88 -25.84
CA GLY A 120 -10.13 20.13 -26.49
C GLY A 120 -9.88 19.95 -28.00
N ARG A 121 -9.23 18.84 -28.40
CA ARG A 121 -9.02 18.50 -29.81
C ARG A 121 -10.32 18.19 -30.56
N ALA A 122 -11.33 17.65 -29.89
CA ALA A 122 -12.64 17.42 -30.49
C ALA A 122 -13.38 18.75 -30.69
N SER A 123 -13.38 19.61 -29.68
CA SER A 123 -13.98 20.95 -29.74
C SER A 123 -13.37 21.79 -30.87
N TYR A 124 -12.03 21.84 -30.95
CA TYR A 124 -11.34 22.59 -32.01
C TYR A 124 -11.64 22.05 -33.42
N ARG A 125 -11.77 20.73 -33.56
CA ARG A 125 -12.14 20.11 -34.85
C ARG A 125 -13.57 20.47 -35.27
N GLU A 126 -14.49 20.53 -34.32
CA GLU A 126 -15.88 20.90 -34.59
C GLU A 126 -16.01 22.40 -34.92
N GLU A 127 -15.31 23.27 -34.21
CA GLU A 127 -15.24 24.71 -34.51
C GLU A 127 -14.77 24.96 -35.95
N ARG A 128 -13.66 24.32 -36.35
CA ARG A 128 -13.15 24.40 -37.73
C ARG A 128 -14.15 23.88 -38.76
N ARG A 129 -14.87 22.80 -38.45
CA ARG A 129 -15.92 22.26 -39.33
C ARG A 129 -17.06 23.25 -39.52
N MET A 130 -17.48 23.93 -38.46
CA MET A 130 -18.55 24.93 -38.51
C MET A 130 -18.11 26.17 -39.30
N ASP A 131 -16.87 26.64 -39.12
CA ASP A 131 -16.30 27.74 -39.90
C ASP A 131 -16.26 27.44 -41.41
N ASP A 132 -15.87 26.21 -41.78
CA ASP A 132 -15.85 25.76 -43.16
C ASP A 132 -17.27 25.72 -43.77
N LEU A 133 -18.26 25.27 -42.99
CA LEU A 133 -19.67 25.25 -43.40
C LEU A 133 -20.24 26.66 -43.57
N HIS A 134 -19.97 27.57 -42.64
CA HIS A 134 -20.38 28.97 -42.73
C HIS A 134 -19.76 29.65 -43.96
N SER A 135 -18.48 29.41 -44.23
CA SER A 135 -17.77 29.96 -45.39
C SER A 135 -18.37 29.46 -46.71
N ARG A 136 -18.73 28.17 -46.79
CA ARG A 136 -19.39 27.59 -47.97
C ARG A 136 -20.80 28.14 -48.20
N ASN A 137 -21.60 28.31 -47.14
CA ASN A 137 -22.95 28.86 -47.25
C ASN A 137 -22.93 30.36 -47.62
N ALA A 138 -21.97 31.13 -47.09
CA ALA A 138 -21.80 32.53 -47.48
C ALA A 138 -21.41 32.69 -48.96
N GLY A 139 -20.59 31.78 -49.50
CA GLY A 139 -20.22 31.76 -50.92
C GLY A 139 -21.38 31.47 -51.88
N HIS A 140 -22.41 30.74 -51.44
CA HIS A 140 -23.58 30.42 -52.27
C HIS A 140 -24.65 31.52 -52.29
N HIS A 141 -24.70 32.42 -51.31
CA HIS A 141 -25.60 33.58 -51.35
C HIS A 141 -25.06 34.77 -52.17
N GLY A 142 -23.81 34.72 -52.63
CA GLY A 142 -23.20 35.74 -53.49
C GLY A 142 -23.38 35.53 -55.01
N GLN A 143 -23.88 34.38 -55.47
CA GLN A 143 -23.99 34.04 -56.90
C GLN A 143 -25.42 34.13 -57.48
N GLY A 144 -26.30 34.88 -56.84
CA GLY A 144 -27.69 35.06 -57.29
C GLY A 144 -28.06 36.53 -57.45
N LYS A 145 -27.38 37.26 -58.34
CA LYS A 145 -27.85 38.55 -58.92
C LYS A 145 -26.85 39.05 -59.97
N HIS A 146 -26.98 38.57 -61.20
CA HIS A 146 -26.65 39.36 -62.38
C HIS A 146 -27.72 39.08 -63.44
N THR A 147 -28.70 39.98 -63.48
CA THR A 147 -29.51 40.30 -64.65
C THR A 147 -28.64 40.93 -65.72
#